data_AF-A0A7S2V3V5-F1
#
_entry.id   AF-A0A7S2V3V5-F1
#
_cell.length_a   1.000
_cell.length_b   1.000
_cell.length_c   1.000
_cell.angle_alpha   90.00
_cell.angle_beta   90.00
_cell.angle_gamma   90.00
#
_symmetry.space_group_name_H-M   'P 1'
#
loop_
_entity.id
_entity.type
_entity.pdbx_description
1 polymer ?
#
loop_
_entity_poly.entity_id
_entity_poly.type
_entity_poly.pdbx_seq_one_letter_code
_entity_poly.pdbx_strand_id
1 'polypeptide(L)'
;VRSAAGVGCVDGVVAMGSCCDPFGPKALRAAMGAAFRLPILERLDVDGTGGGDLEASPTTWAQNKGVLQGLGMTVYAADGAGTMSYTEVDWCKPSALIVGSEANGLSPEVRADLGRPGGPVPIRIPLYNEIESLNAGVAGSIILAECQRQRS
;
A
#
# COMPACT_ATOMS: atom_id res chain seq x y z
N VAL A 1 -7.98 -2.95 -3.63
CA VAL A 1 -8.21 -4.24 -4.32
C VAL A 1 -8.69 -4.06 -5.76
N ARG A 2 -9.90 -3.53 -6.02
CA ARG A 2 -10.42 -3.41 -7.39
C ARG A 2 -9.48 -2.65 -8.34
N SER A 3 -9.04 -1.46 -7.95
CA SER A 3 -8.13 -0.66 -8.77
C SER A 3 -6.80 -1.35 -8.99
N ALA A 4 -6.23 -1.98 -7.95
CA ALA A 4 -4.99 -2.75 -8.06
C ALA A 4 -5.09 -3.87 -9.09
N ALA A 5 -6.17 -4.66 -9.06
CA ALA A 5 -6.41 -5.70 -10.06
C ALA A 5 -6.67 -5.13 -11.46
N GLY A 6 -7.31 -3.97 -11.55
CA GLY A 6 -7.67 -3.34 -12.81
C GLY A 6 -6.51 -2.72 -13.56
N VAL A 7 -5.50 -2.18 -12.87
CA VAL A 7 -4.36 -1.51 -13.53
C VAL A 7 -3.40 -2.49 -14.20
N GLY A 8 -3.21 -3.70 -13.63
CA GLY A 8 -2.39 -4.75 -14.23
C GLY A 8 -0.90 -4.76 -13.87
N CYS A 9 -0.38 -3.75 -13.15
CA CYS A 9 1.02 -3.68 -12.70
C CYS A 9 1.25 -4.05 -11.23
N VAL A 10 0.22 -4.54 -10.53
CA VAL A 10 0.29 -4.84 -9.09
C VAL A 10 0.38 -6.35 -8.87
N ASP A 11 1.43 -6.79 -8.20
CA ASP A 11 1.69 -8.21 -7.94
C ASP A 11 0.86 -8.78 -6.77
N GLY A 12 0.45 -7.92 -5.84
CA GLY A 12 -0.34 -8.31 -4.68
C GLY A 12 -0.79 -7.14 -3.83
N VAL A 13 -1.74 -7.40 -2.93
CA VAL A 13 -2.24 -6.42 -1.95
C VAL A 13 -2.01 -6.97 -0.55
N VAL A 14 -1.47 -6.14 0.33
CA VAL A 14 -1.29 -6.50 1.74
C VAL A 14 -2.25 -5.68 2.62
N ALA A 15 -3.16 -6.36 3.31
CA ALA A 15 -4.05 -5.78 4.31
C ALA A 15 -3.36 -5.77 5.68
N MET A 16 -2.58 -4.72 5.98
CA MET A 16 -1.74 -4.66 7.19
C MET A 16 -2.51 -4.20 8.45
N GLY A 17 -2.05 -4.68 9.61
CA GLY A 17 -2.47 -4.17 10.93
C GLY A 17 -3.95 -4.39 11.22
N SER A 18 -4.66 -3.34 11.63
CA SER A 18 -6.10 -3.36 11.92
C SER A 18 -6.97 -3.12 10.68
N CYS A 19 -6.48 -3.46 9.48
CA CYS A 19 -7.27 -3.36 8.25
C CYS A 19 -8.56 -4.18 8.36
N CYS A 20 -9.60 -3.75 7.65
CA CYS A 20 -10.81 -4.55 7.54
C CYS A 20 -10.54 -5.86 6.77
N ASP A 21 -11.30 -6.90 7.12
CA ASP A 21 -11.27 -8.19 6.41
C ASP A 21 -11.53 -7.97 4.91
N PRO A 22 -10.53 -8.24 4.04
CA PRO A 22 -10.66 -8.05 2.59
C PRO A 22 -11.66 -9.02 1.94
N PHE A 23 -11.99 -10.12 2.63
CA PHE A 23 -12.99 -11.10 2.21
C PHE A 23 -14.35 -10.92 2.90
N GLY A 24 -14.49 -9.89 3.73
CA GLY A 24 -15.75 -9.51 4.35
C GLY A 24 -16.78 -9.03 3.31
N PRO A 25 -18.10 -9.16 3.57
CA PRO A 25 -19.15 -8.86 2.58
C PRO A 25 -19.08 -7.46 1.97
N LYS A 26 -18.68 -6.45 2.75
CA LYS A 26 -18.53 -5.07 2.27
C LYS A 26 -17.33 -4.93 1.32
N ALA A 27 -16.19 -5.51 1.69
CA ALA A 27 -14.97 -5.45 0.90
C ALA A 27 -15.14 -6.22 -0.43
N LEU A 28 -15.71 -7.42 -0.39
CA LEU A 28 -16.00 -8.20 -1.60
C LEU A 28 -16.96 -7.48 -2.55
N ARG A 29 -18.02 -6.87 -2.01
CA ARG A 29 -18.98 -6.08 -2.81
C ARG A 29 -18.30 -4.88 -3.45
N ALA A 30 -17.45 -4.15 -2.72
CA ALA A 30 -16.69 -3.03 -3.29
C ALA A 30 -15.66 -3.48 -4.33
N ALA A 31 -15.05 -4.67 -4.12
CA ALA A 31 -14.06 -5.23 -5.01
C ALA A 31 -14.66 -5.72 -6.34
N MET A 32 -15.97 -6.01 -6.41
CA MET A 32 -16.66 -6.48 -7.62
C MET A 32 -15.98 -7.72 -8.24
N GLY A 33 -15.61 -8.70 -7.41
CA GLY A 33 -14.93 -9.93 -7.84
C GLY A 33 -13.42 -9.80 -8.08
N ALA A 34 -12.86 -8.58 -8.01
CA ALA A 34 -11.42 -8.36 -8.15
C ALA A 34 -10.58 -8.98 -7.03
N ALA A 35 -11.19 -9.29 -5.88
CA ALA A 35 -10.50 -9.91 -4.74
C ALA A 35 -9.92 -11.29 -5.06
N PHE A 36 -10.41 -11.95 -6.12
CA PHE A 36 -9.93 -13.26 -6.58
C PHE A 36 -8.97 -13.16 -7.76
N ARG A 37 -8.56 -11.94 -8.16
CA ARG A 37 -7.70 -11.71 -9.32
C ARG A 37 -6.25 -11.42 -8.97
N LEU A 38 -5.98 -11.04 -7.71
CA LEU A 38 -4.65 -10.79 -7.19
C LEU A 38 -4.50 -11.46 -5.82
N PRO A 39 -3.29 -11.92 -5.45
CA PRO A 39 -2.99 -12.32 -4.09
C PRO A 39 -3.33 -11.18 -3.11
N ILE A 40 -4.14 -11.50 -2.10
CA ILE A 40 -4.38 -10.62 -0.95
C ILE A 40 -3.79 -11.31 0.26
N LEU A 41 -2.82 -10.66 0.88
CA LEU A 41 -2.14 -11.13 2.07
C LEU A 41 -2.57 -10.29 3.26
N GLU A 42 -2.86 -10.92 4.39
CA GLU A 42 -3.05 -10.19 5.66
C GLU A 42 -1.72 -9.99 6.40
N ARG A 43 -0.68 -10.72 5.97
CA ARG A 43 0.67 -10.72 6.57
C ARG A 43 1.72 -10.90 5.48
N LEU A 44 2.83 -10.20 5.64
CA LEU A 44 4.06 -10.50 4.89
C LEU A 44 4.83 -11.54 5.69
N ASP A 45 5.02 -12.72 5.11
CA ASP A 45 5.79 -13.79 5.73
C ASP A 45 7.28 -13.43 5.68
N VAL A 46 7.93 -13.47 6.84
CA VAL A 46 9.32 -13.01 7.03
C VAL A 46 10.32 -14.12 6.74
N ASP A 47 9.88 -15.39 6.82
CA ASP A 47 10.79 -16.54 6.84
C ASP A 47 10.61 -17.48 5.65
N GLY A 48 9.68 -17.19 4.72
CA GLY A 48 9.39 -18.04 3.56
C GLY A 48 8.80 -19.41 3.90
N THR A 49 8.55 -19.68 5.18
CA THR A 49 7.84 -20.85 5.68
C THR A 49 6.36 -20.54 5.63
N GLY A 50 5.74 -20.72 4.46
CA GLY A 50 4.31 -20.49 4.20
C GLY A 50 3.34 -21.40 4.97
N GLY A 51 3.56 -21.56 6.28
CA GLY A 51 2.88 -22.48 7.18
C GLY A 51 3.22 -22.26 8.65
N GLY A 52 3.55 -21.03 9.07
CA GLY A 52 3.63 -20.69 10.49
C GLY A 52 2.24 -20.60 11.13
N ASP A 53 2.12 -21.08 12.37
CA ASP A 53 0.87 -21.19 13.13
C ASP A 53 -0.06 -19.97 12.95
N LEU A 54 -1.31 -20.23 12.56
CA LEU A 54 -2.37 -19.22 12.41
C LEU A 54 -2.65 -18.41 13.70
N GLU A 55 -2.09 -18.83 14.84
CA GLU A 55 -2.13 -18.15 16.14
C GLU A 55 -1.05 -17.08 16.33
N ALA A 56 -0.10 -16.91 15.40
CA ALA A 56 0.92 -15.88 15.51
C ALA A 56 0.28 -14.47 15.56
N SER A 57 0.84 -13.57 16.35
CA SER A 57 0.38 -12.17 16.47
C SER A 57 0.44 -11.42 15.12
N PRO A 58 -0.36 -10.35 14.92
CA PRO A 58 -0.28 -9.50 13.74
C PRO A 58 1.16 -9.03 13.48
N THR A 59 1.61 -8.97 12.23
CA THR A 59 2.96 -8.47 11.93
C THR A 59 3.03 -6.97 12.19
N THR A 60 4.10 -6.55 12.85
CA THR A 60 4.39 -5.14 13.14
C THR A 60 4.88 -4.41 11.88
N TRP A 61 4.79 -3.08 11.86
CA TRP A 61 5.40 -2.28 10.78
C TRP A 61 6.89 -2.62 10.58
N ALA A 62 7.65 -2.77 11.66
CA ALA A 62 9.08 -3.04 11.59
C ALA A 62 9.41 -4.37 10.87
N GLN A 63 8.62 -5.42 11.13
CA GLN A 63 8.77 -6.72 10.44
C GLN A 63 8.44 -6.61 8.95
N ASN A 64 7.28 -6.01 8.63
CA ASN A 64 6.85 -5.81 7.24
C ASN A 64 7.89 -5.00 6.44
N LYS A 65 8.43 -3.94 7.06
CA LYS A 65 9.51 -3.13 6.50
C LYS A 65 10.76 -3.97 6.19
N GLY A 66 11.17 -4.84 7.13
CA GLY A 66 12.31 -5.74 6.94
C GLY A 66 12.15 -6.67 5.74
N VAL A 67 10.95 -7.26 5.56
CA VAL A 67 10.63 -8.11 4.40
C VAL A 67 10.73 -7.31 3.09
N LEU A 68 10.08 -6.16 3.02
CA LEU A 68 10.09 -5.32 1.81
C LEU A 68 11.51 -4.86 1.44
N GLN A 69 12.32 -4.51 2.43
CA GLN A 69 13.73 -4.16 2.23
C GLN A 69 14.56 -5.37 1.77
N GLY A 70 14.34 -6.55 2.34
CA GLY A 70 15.00 -7.80 1.92
C GLY A 70 14.68 -8.18 0.48
N LEU A 71 13.48 -7.82 -0.01
CA LEU A 71 13.07 -7.95 -1.41
C LEU A 71 13.62 -6.84 -2.32
N GLY A 72 14.40 -5.90 -1.78
CA GLY A 72 14.95 -4.77 -2.54
C GLY A 72 13.89 -3.75 -2.97
N MET A 73 12.72 -3.74 -2.33
CA MET A 73 11.64 -2.82 -2.66
C MET A 73 11.83 -1.47 -1.97
N THR A 74 11.60 -0.39 -2.71
CA THR A 74 11.44 0.94 -2.10
C THR A 74 9.99 1.11 -1.65
N VAL A 75 9.79 1.55 -0.41
CA VAL A 75 8.45 1.76 0.13
C VAL A 75 8.07 3.24 0.00
N TYR A 76 6.94 3.50 -0.64
CA TYR A 76 6.33 4.82 -0.77
C TYR A 76 5.05 4.87 0.05
N ALA A 77 4.78 5.99 0.72
CA ALA A 77 3.54 6.19 1.45
C ALA A 77 2.78 7.39 0.89
N ALA A 78 1.51 7.19 0.54
CA ALA A 78 0.64 8.27 0.10
C ALA A 78 0.29 9.16 1.31
N ASP A 79 0.83 10.39 1.31
CA ASP A 79 0.64 11.38 2.34
C ASP A 79 0.49 12.78 1.72
N GLY A 80 -0.58 13.49 2.06
CA GLY A 80 -0.83 14.85 1.57
C GLY A 80 0.27 15.85 1.96
N ALA A 81 0.95 15.59 3.09
CA ALA A 81 2.08 16.39 3.54
C ALA A 81 3.42 16.03 2.87
N GLY A 82 3.45 15.02 1.99
CA GLY A 82 4.66 14.62 1.26
C GLY A 82 5.22 15.74 0.39
N THR A 83 6.54 15.77 0.24
CA THR A 83 7.23 16.78 -0.59
C THR A 83 7.46 16.31 -2.02
N MET A 84 7.56 14.99 -2.24
CA MET A 84 7.74 14.37 -3.56
C MET A 84 6.39 14.11 -4.21
N SER A 85 6.20 14.51 -5.47
CA SER A 85 5.01 14.16 -6.26
C SER A 85 5.05 12.69 -6.65
N TYR A 86 3.89 12.03 -6.65
CA TYR A 86 3.76 10.63 -7.09
C TYR A 86 4.23 10.38 -8.54
N THR A 87 4.26 11.42 -9.38
CA THR A 87 4.75 11.38 -10.76
C THR A 87 6.28 11.45 -10.87
N GLU A 88 6.98 11.88 -9.81
CA GLU A 88 8.45 11.94 -9.79
C GLU A 88 9.08 10.60 -9.39
N VAL A 89 8.26 9.65 -8.93
CA VAL A 89 8.71 8.30 -8.57
C VAL A 89 9.00 7.49 -9.83
N ASP A 90 10.13 6.78 -9.82
CA ASP A 90 10.45 5.75 -10.82
C ASP A 90 9.72 4.44 -10.44
N TRP A 91 8.50 4.28 -10.95
CA TRP A 91 7.66 3.11 -10.69
C TRP A 91 8.14 1.86 -11.43
N CYS A 92 9.12 1.96 -12.33
CA CYS A 92 9.73 0.81 -13.00
C CYS A 92 10.66 0.02 -12.05
N LYS A 93 11.01 0.59 -10.88
CA LYS A 93 11.75 -0.12 -9.84
C LYS A 93 10.83 -0.96 -8.95
N PRO A 94 11.35 -2.03 -8.30
CA PRO A 94 10.62 -2.75 -7.26
C PRO A 94 10.15 -1.78 -6.17
N SER A 95 8.82 -1.68 -6.02
CA SER A 95 8.19 -0.65 -5.21
C SER A 95 7.00 -1.21 -4.45
N ALA A 96 6.78 -0.73 -3.23
CA ALA A 96 5.58 -0.96 -2.44
C ALA A 96 4.89 0.38 -2.16
N LEU A 97 3.56 0.42 -2.30
CA LEU A 97 2.75 1.61 -2.00
C LEU A 97 1.92 1.37 -0.75
N ILE A 98 2.08 2.22 0.26
CA ILE A 98 1.23 2.27 1.45
C ILE A 98 0.14 3.31 1.21
N VAL A 99 -1.11 2.87 1.37
CA VAL A 99 -2.28 3.74 1.39
C VAL A 99 -2.90 3.65 2.78
N GLY A 100 -3.05 4.80 3.44
CA GLY A 100 -3.68 4.90 4.75
C GLY A 100 -5.19 4.62 4.73
N SER A 101 -5.77 4.41 5.90
CA SER A 101 -7.22 4.35 6.05
C SER A 101 -7.85 5.73 5.80
N GLU A 102 -9.09 5.77 5.31
CA GLU A 102 -9.79 7.03 5.07
C GLU A 102 -10.02 7.86 6.34
N ALA A 103 -10.25 7.20 7.48
CA ALA A 103 -10.53 7.88 8.74
C ALA A 103 -9.26 8.36 9.48
N ASN A 104 -8.18 7.55 9.46
CA ASN A 104 -7.00 7.79 10.31
C ASN A 104 -5.71 8.08 9.53
N GLY A 105 -5.74 7.95 8.19
CA GLY A 105 -4.55 8.01 7.34
C GLY A 105 -3.59 6.85 7.61
N LEU A 106 -2.28 7.13 7.51
CA LEU A 106 -1.21 6.19 7.85
C LEU A 106 -1.24 5.82 9.34
N SER A 107 -0.88 4.58 9.67
CA SER A 107 -0.77 4.15 11.07
C SER A 107 0.30 4.95 11.83
N PRO A 108 0.19 5.07 13.17
CA PRO A 108 1.19 5.79 13.98
C PRO A 108 2.61 5.27 13.78
N GLU A 109 2.79 3.95 13.63
CA GLU A 109 4.09 3.31 13.40
C GLU A 109 4.70 3.71 12.05
N VAL A 110 3.90 3.68 10.97
CA VAL A 110 4.33 4.09 9.63
C VAL A 110 4.64 5.59 9.61
N ARG A 111 3.79 6.41 10.25
CA ARG A 111 3.99 7.86 10.34
C ARG A 111 5.25 8.23 11.11
N ALA A 112 5.56 7.52 12.19
CA ALA A 112 6.76 7.76 12.99
C ALA A 112 8.06 7.45 12.22
N ASP A 113 8.00 6.53 11.26
CA ASP A 113 9.15 6.10 10.43
C ASP A 113 9.22 6.81 9.07
N LEU A 114 8.21 7.62 8.73
CA LEU A 114 8.09 8.32 7.46
C LEU A 114 9.29 9.25 7.21
N GLY A 115 9.92 9.13 6.05
CA GLY A 115 11.07 9.93 5.65
C GLY A 115 12.38 9.64 6.40
N ARG A 116 12.38 8.69 7.35
CA ARG A 116 13.61 8.25 8.03
C ARG A 116 14.44 7.34 7.11
N PRO A 117 15.76 7.20 7.35
CA PRO A 117 16.58 6.22 6.64
C PRO A 117 15.97 4.82 6.65
N GLY A 118 15.75 4.28 5.46
CA GLY A 118 15.10 2.98 5.23
C GLY A 118 13.58 2.97 5.43
N GLY A 119 12.98 4.02 6.00
CA GLY A 119 11.53 4.16 6.16
C GLY A 119 10.82 4.52 4.85
N PRO A 120 9.48 4.65 4.86
CA PRO A 120 8.72 4.97 3.66
C PRO A 120 9.02 6.38 3.18
N VAL A 121 9.16 6.53 1.87
CA VAL A 121 9.28 7.85 1.23
C VAL A 121 7.88 8.46 1.13
N PRO A 122 7.62 9.63 1.75
CA PRO A 122 6.32 10.28 1.64
C PRO A 122 6.12 10.88 0.24
N ILE A 123 5.06 10.47 -0.43
CA ILE A 123 4.66 10.98 -1.74
C ILE A 123 3.26 11.57 -1.70
N ARG A 124 3.02 12.62 -2.49
CA ARG A 124 1.73 13.29 -2.58
C ARG A 124 1.16 13.29 -3.99
N ILE A 125 -0.15 13.41 -4.07
CA ILE A 125 -0.84 13.87 -5.27
C ILE A 125 -1.02 15.39 -5.12
N PRO A 126 -0.52 16.23 -6.03
CA PRO A 126 -0.77 17.67 -5.96
C PRO A 126 -2.27 17.96 -6.04
N LEU A 127 -2.79 18.68 -5.04
CA LEU A 127 -4.19 19.11 -4.95
C LEU A 127 -4.27 20.64 -5.00
N TYR A 128 -5.38 21.15 -5.51
CA TYR A 128 -5.64 22.57 -5.72
C TYR A 128 -6.99 22.94 -5.09
N ASN A 129 -7.31 24.24 -5.05
CA ASN A 129 -8.58 24.77 -4.54
C ASN A 129 -8.86 24.42 -3.08
N GLU A 130 -7.83 24.50 -2.23
CA GLU A 130 -7.94 24.31 -0.77
C GLU A 130 -8.42 22.91 -0.34
N ILE A 131 -8.31 21.92 -1.24
CA ILE A 131 -8.59 20.52 -0.92
C ILE A 131 -7.33 19.88 -0.32
N GLU A 132 -7.46 19.36 0.91
CA GLU A 132 -6.35 18.77 1.65
C GLU A 132 -6.10 17.29 1.30
N SER A 133 -7.11 16.56 0.84
CA SER A 133 -6.98 15.14 0.50
C SER A 133 -8.07 14.63 -0.45
N LEU A 134 -7.79 13.49 -1.07
CA LEU A 134 -8.77 12.68 -1.78
C LEU A 134 -9.13 11.46 -0.94
N ASN A 135 -10.27 10.83 -1.24
CA ASN A 135 -10.59 9.50 -0.72
C ASN A 135 -9.41 8.53 -0.95
N ALA A 136 -9.08 7.73 0.07
CA ALA A 136 -7.92 6.83 0.04
C ALA A 136 -7.92 5.88 -1.17
N GLY A 137 -9.09 5.35 -1.55
CA GLY A 137 -9.25 4.51 -2.73
C GLY A 137 -9.01 5.27 -4.03
N VAL A 138 -9.43 6.53 -4.12
CA VAL A 138 -9.19 7.39 -5.29
C VAL A 138 -7.70 7.75 -5.39
N ALA A 139 -7.09 8.19 -4.30
CA ALA A 139 -5.66 8.50 -4.25
C ALA A 139 -4.82 7.28 -4.66
N GLY A 140 -5.11 6.11 -4.09
CA GLY A 140 -4.46 4.86 -4.48
C GLY A 140 -4.67 4.54 -5.97
N SER A 141 -5.86 4.75 -6.51
CA SER A 141 -6.14 4.51 -7.93
C SER A 141 -5.34 5.41 -8.87
N ILE A 142 -5.19 6.70 -8.53
CA ILE A 142 -4.41 7.66 -9.32
C ILE A 142 -2.92 7.25 -9.36
N ILE A 143 -2.36 6.92 -8.20
CA ILE A 143 -0.94 6.51 -8.10
C ILE A 143 -0.71 5.21 -8.86
N LEU A 144 -1.60 4.23 -8.71
CA LEU A 144 -1.51 2.95 -9.42
C LEU A 144 -1.64 3.10 -10.95
N ALA A 145 -2.48 4.02 -11.43
CA ALA A 145 -2.58 4.30 -12.85
C ALA A 145 -1.28 4.90 -13.42
N GLU A 146 -0.60 5.76 -12.67
CA GLU A 146 0.73 6.27 -13.06
C GLU A 146 1.79 5.17 -13.05
N CYS A 147 1.77 4.28 -12.06
CA CYS A 147 2.64 3.12 -12.02
C CYS A 147 2.47 2.26 -13.29
N GLN A 148 1.23 1.95 -13.69
CA GLN A 148 0.96 1.23 -14.93
C GLN A 148 1.44 2.01 -16.15
N ARG A 149 1.21 3.33 -16.20
CA ARG A 149 1.64 4.18 -17.32
C ARG A 149 3.15 4.14 -17.53
N GLN A 150 3.94 4.14 -16.46
CA GLN A 150 5.41 4.03 -16.57
C GLN A 150 5.88 2.62 -16.98
N ARG A 151 5.13 1.58 -16.62
CA ARG A 151 5.46 0.17 -16.90
C ARG A 151 4.91 -0.37 -18.24
N SER A 152 4.20 0.46 -19.00
CA SER A 152 3.60 0.10 -20.30
C SER A 152 4.48 0.49 -21.48
#